data_AF-A0A6N3A2P1-F1
#
_entry.id   AF-A0A6N3A2P1-F1
#
_cell.length_a   1.000
_cell.length_b   1.000
_cell.length_c   1.000
_cell.angle_alpha   90.00
_cell.angle_beta   90.00
_cell.angle_gamma   90.00
#
_symmetry.space_group_name_H-M   'P 1'
#
loop_
_entity.id
_entity.type
_entity.pdbx_description
1 polymer ?
#
loop_
_entity_poly.entity_id
_entity_poly.type
_entity_poly.pdbx_seq_one_letter_code
_entity_poly.pdbx_strand_id
1 'polypeptide(L)' 'MTEKELIEKGYKKYTGKDIDVFYNKDLCCHSGNCTHGNGEVFKVCRRPWVLPDNAAAEEVKAVVETCPSGALQYIMKK' A
#
# COMPACT_ATOMS: atom_id res chain seq x y z
N MET A 1 -13.97 -6.52 1.26
CA MET A 1 -12.73 -7.25 0.95
C MET A 1 -12.10 -7.63 2.28
N THR A 2 -11.89 -8.92 2.51
CA THR A 2 -11.29 -9.39 3.76
C THR A 2 -9.77 -9.48 3.60
N GLU A 3 -9.00 -9.24 4.66
CA GLU A 3 -7.54 -9.46 4.67
C GLU A 3 -7.16 -10.82 4.07
N LYS A 4 -7.90 -11.88 4.42
CA LYS A 4 -7.70 -13.24 3.88
C LYS A 4 -7.71 -13.29 2.35
N GLU A 5 -8.68 -12.66 1.71
CA GLU A 5 -8.81 -12.69 0.25
C GLU A 5 -7.65 -11.98 -0.45
N LEU A 6 -7.11 -10.91 0.16
CA LEU A 6 -5.95 -10.19 -0.37
C LEU A 6 -4.70 -11.07 -0.29
N ILE A 7 -4.48 -11.74 0.85
CA ILE A 7 -3.35 -12.67 1.00
C ILE A 7 -3.45 -13.83 0.00
N GLU A 8 -4.63 -14.41 -0.17
CA GLU A 8 -4.85 -15.50 -1.14
C GLU A 8 -4.63 -15.08 -2.59
N LYS A 9 -4.94 -13.82 -2.94
CA LYS A 9 -4.63 -13.23 -4.25
C LYS A 9 -3.14 -12.88 -4.45
N GLY A 10 -2.28 -13.17 -3.48
CA GLY A 10 -0.85 -12.90 -3.56
C GLY A 10 -0.45 -11.49 -3.15
N TYR A 11 -1.32 -10.75 -2.46
CA TYR A 11 -0.93 -9.45 -1.92
C TYR A 11 0.00 -9.62 -0.71
N LYS A 12 1.07 -8.84 -0.69
CA LYS A 12 1.98 -8.73 0.43
C LYS A 12 1.46 -7.70 1.42
N LYS A 13 1.21 -8.14 2.65
CA LYS A 13 0.75 -7.29 3.75
C LYS A 13 1.90 -6.52 4.39
N TYR A 14 1.67 -5.24 4.63
CA TYR A 14 2.50 -4.30 5.36
C TYR A 14 1.69 -3.75 6.52
N THR A 15 2.02 -4.20 7.71
CA THR A 15 1.29 -3.84 8.91
C THR A 15 1.72 -2.47 9.42
N GLY A 16 0.78 -1.55 9.58
CA GLY A 16 0.98 -0.26 10.25
C GLY A 16 0.24 -0.16 11.59
N LYS A 17 0.44 0.96 12.29
CA LYS A 17 -0.29 1.29 13.52
C LYS A 17 -1.77 1.55 13.23
N ASP A 18 -2.04 2.50 12.34
CA ASP A 18 -3.41 2.95 12.01
C ASP A 18 -3.95 2.36 10.70
N ILE A 19 -3.08 1.88 9.81
CA ILE A 19 -3.47 1.34 8.50
C ILE A 19 -2.56 0.19 8.08
N ASP A 20 -3.17 -0.88 7.58
CA ASP A 20 -2.48 -2.00 6.94
C ASP A 20 -2.53 -1.81 5.42
N VAL A 21 -1.39 -1.89 4.75
CA VAL A 21 -1.28 -1.75 3.30
C VAL A 21 -0.96 -3.08 2.66
N PHE A 22 -1.63 -3.38 1.56
CA PHE A 22 -1.49 -4.61 0.80
C PHE A 22 -1.00 -4.27 -0.60
N TYR A 23 0.01 -4.98 -1.06
CA TYR A 23 0.59 -4.76 -2.37
C TYR A 23 0.71 -6.04 -3.18
N ASN A 24 0.25 -5.99 -4.42
CA ASN A 24 0.40 -7.06 -5.38
C ASN A 24 1.35 -6.64 -6.50
N LYS A 25 2.47 -7.37 -6.66
CA LYS A 25 3.45 -7.10 -7.71
C LYS A 25 2.91 -7.45 -9.10
N ASP A 26 2.12 -8.51 -9.22
CA ASP A 26 1.58 -9.02 -10.48
C ASP A 26 0.56 -8.06 -11.10
N LEU A 27 -0.14 -7.27 -10.28
CA LEU A 27 -1.07 -6.23 -10.73
C LEU A 27 -0.40 -4.85 -10.90
N CYS A 28 0.83 -4.68 -10.43
CA CYS A 28 1.50 -3.39 -10.45
C CYS A 28 1.94 -3.04 -11.88
N CYS A 29 1.38 -1.95 -12.43
CA CYS A 29 1.77 -1.44 -13.75
C CYS A 29 2.98 -0.48 -13.71
N HIS A 30 3.66 -0.36 -12.57
CA HIS A 30 4.78 0.57 -12.35
C HIS A 30 4.48 2.03 -12.74
N SER A 31 3.26 2.50 -12.51
CA SER A 31 2.82 3.87 -12.83
C SER A 31 3.60 4.97 -12.08
N GLY A 32 4.30 4.65 -10.98
CA GLY A 32 5.05 5.62 -10.18
C GLY A 32 4.22 6.51 -9.26
N ASN A 33 2.89 6.52 -9.38
CA ASN A 33 1.98 7.34 -8.56
C ASN A 33 2.15 7.10 -7.05
N CYS A 34 2.37 5.86 -6.62
CA CYS A 34 2.55 5.54 -5.21
C CYS A 34 3.82 6.17 -4.61
N THR A 35 4.95 6.05 -5.31
CA THR A 35 6.23 6.65 -4.87
C THR A 35 6.26 8.17 -5.03
N HIS A 36 5.53 8.72 -6.00
CA HIS A 36 5.46 10.16 -6.24
C HIS A 36 4.46 10.86 -5.30
N GLY A 37 3.35 10.19 -4.99
CA GLY A 37 2.33 10.69 -4.08
C GLY A 37 2.83 10.73 -2.64
N ASN A 38 3.50 9.67 -2.17
CA ASN A 38 4.11 9.69 -0.84
C ASN A 38 5.34 8.77 -0.77
N GLY A 39 6.50 9.34 -1.11
CA GLY A 39 7.79 8.65 -1.11
C GLY A 39 8.34 8.33 0.29
N GLU A 40 7.72 8.87 1.34
CA GLU A 40 8.03 8.51 2.72
C GLU A 40 7.42 7.16 3.10
N VAL A 41 6.20 6.89 2.61
CA VAL A 41 5.49 5.62 2.78
C VAL A 41 5.98 4.58 1.79
N PHE A 42 6.03 4.91 0.49
CA PHE A 42 6.38 3.99 -0.58
C PHE A 42 7.80 4.28 -1.09
N LYS A 43 8.78 3.48 -0.63
CA LYS A 43 10.20 3.69 -0.91
C LYS A 43 10.86 2.43 -1.48
N VAL A 44 11.02 2.41 -2.81
CA VAL A 44 11.57 1.26 -3.57
C VAL A 44 13.00 0.88 -3.16
N CYS A 45 13.82 1.83 -2.71
CA CYS A 45 15.20 1.59 -2.29
C CYS A 45 15.33 1.15 -0.81
N ARG A 46 14.23 0.98 -0.08
CA ARG A 46 14.25 0.58 1.34
C ARG A 46 13.59 -0.79 1.53
N ARG A 47 14.02 -1.51 2.56
CA ARG A 47 13.30 -2.68 3.08
C ARG A 47 12.91 -2.42 4.54
N PRO A 48 11.62 -2.51 4.91
CA PRO A 48 10.46 -2.72 4.04
C PRO A 48 10.22 -1.52 3.09
N TRP A 49 9.68 -1.79 1.90
CA TRP A 49 9.45 -0.76 0.87
C TRP A 49 8.12 0.00 1.06
N VAL A 50 7.18 -0.55 1.84
CA VAL A 50 5.98 0.17 2.31
C VAL A 50 6.08 0.35 3.82
N LEU A 51 5.93 1.59 4.26
CA LEU A 51 5.93 2.01 5.65
C LEU A 51 4.68 2.85 5.93
N PRO A 52 3.53 2.20 6.21
CA PRO A 52 2.29 2.91 6.51
C PRO A 52 2.38 3.81 7.75
N ASP A 53 3.35 3.59 8.63
CA ASP A 53 3.59 4.39 9.85
C ASP A 53 4.26 5.75 9.57
N ASN A 54 4.81 5.95 8.37
CA ASN A 54 5.60 7.15 8.04
C ASN A 54 4.74 8.33 7.58
N ALA A 55 3.41 8.16 7.48
CA ALA A 55 2.45 9.21 7.17
C ALA A 55 1.11 8.92 7.84
N ALA A 56 0.20 9.89 7.83
CA ALA A 56 -1.15 9.69 8.34
C ALA A 56 -1.91 8.64 7.51
N ALA A 57 -2.77 7.85 8.16
CA ALA A 57 -3.58 6.83 7.49
C ALA A 57 -4.42 7.38 6.32
N GLU A 58 -4.89 8.63 6.44
CA GLU A 58 -5.64 9.31 5.38
C GLU A 58 -4.78 9.61 4.15
N GLU A 59 -3.53 10.03 4.33
CA GLU A 59 -2.59 10.27 3.23
C GLU A 59 -2.21 8.95 2.54
N VAL A 60 -1.93 7.91 3.33
CA VAL A 60 -1.65 6.57 2.80
C VAL A 60 -2.83 6.09 1.95
N LYS A 61 -4.06 6.25 2.46
CA LYS A 61 -5.29 5.94 1.73
C LYS A 61 -5.36 6.71 0.41
N ALA A 62 -5.20 8.04 0.44
CA ALA A 62 -5.30 8.88 -0.76
C ALA A 62 -4.31 8.43 -1.84
N VAL A 63 -3.08 8.11 -1.45
CA VAL A 63 -2.04 7.59 -2.35
C VAL A 63 -2.40 6.23 -2.91
N VAL A 64 -2.94 5.32 -2.09
CA VAL A 64 -3.41 4.01 -2.56
C VAL A 64 -4.56 4.17 -3.56
N GLU A 65 -5.47 5.11 -3.35
CA GLU A 65 -6.58 5.42 -4.26
C GLU A 65 -6.11 6.01 -5.61
N THR A 66 -4.91 6.60 -5.68
CA THR A 66 -4.32 7.04 -6.96
C THR A 66 -3.79 5.89 -7.83
N CYS A 67 -3.82 4.64 -7.35
CA CYS A 67 -3.32 3.47 -8.08
C CYS A 67 -4.34 3.03 -9.14
N PRO A 68 -4.08 3.24 -10.45
CA PRO A 68 -5.06 2.93 -11.50
C PRO A 68 -5.22 1.42 -11.71
N SER A 69 -4.21 0.61 -11.36
CA SER A 69 -4.24 -0.83 -11.55
C SER A 69 -4.86 -1.61 -10.38
N GLY A 70 -5.18 -0.94 -9.28
CA GLY A 70 -5.71 -1.58 -8.07
C GLY A 70 -4.70 -2.50 -7.36
N ALA A 71 -3.41 -2.43 -7.72
CA ALA A 71 -2.34 -3.23 -7.14
C ALA A 71 -2.09 -2.93 -5.66
N LEU A 72 -2.50 -1.76 -5.20
CA LEU A 72 -2.45 -1.34 -3.82
C LEU A 72 -3.85 -1.40 -3.21
N GLN A 73 -3.94 -1.98 -2.02
CA GLN A 73 -5.15 -2.05 -1.22
C GLN A 73 -4.81 -1.67 0.21
N TYR A 74 -5.79 -1.22 0.99
CA TYR A 74 -5.58 -0.84 2.38
C TYR A 74 -6.73 -1.32 3.27
N ILE A 75 -6.41 -1.51 4.56
CA ILE A 75 -7.38 -1.79 5.61
C ILE A 75 -7.06 -0.85 6.77
N MET A 76 -8.01 0.03 7.11
CA MET A 76 -7.88 0.90 8.28
C MET A 76 -8.07 0.09 9.56
N LYS A 77 -7.19 0.32 10.54
CA LYS A 77 -7.37 -0.14 11.91
C LYS A 77 -8.09 0.96 12.68
N LYS A 78 -9.21 0.59 13.29
CA LYS A 78 -9.94 1.44 14.24
C LYS A 78 -9.49 1.15 15.66
#